data_AF-A0A1C5FLZ5-F1
#
_entry.id   AF-A0A1C5FLZ5-F1
#
_cell.length_a   1.000
_cell.length_b   1.000
_cell.length_c   1.000
_cell.angle_alpha   90.00
_cell.angle_beta   90.00
_cell.angle_gamma   90.00
#
_symmetry.space_group_name_H-M   'P 1'
#
loop_
_entity.id
_entity.type
_entity.pdbx_description
1 polymer ?
#
loop_
_entity_poly.entity_id
_entity_poly.type
_entity_poly.pdbx_seq_one_letter_code
_entity_poly.pdbx_strand_id
1 'polypeptide(L)'
;MDGVAVAGGGFGSASANTCFVESTAGVGEGARTGLANVVTGGLFLLALVFTPLAKVVPSQAATPALVVVGFLIMAANVKEIDWSDSTIAIPAFLTMISMPFTYSITNGIGLGVLSFLLLRIATRRTREIPWLLGAVGLCFLVYFLLNPIEQALGVS
;
A
#
# COMPACT_ATOMS: atom_id res chain seq x y z
N MET A 1 11.75 -11.70 5.25
CA MET A 1 10.57 -12.58 5.24
C MET A 1 9.50 -12.05 4.30
N ASP A 2 9.25 -10.74 4.29
CA ASP A 2 8.19 -10.10 3.47
C ASP A 2 8.33 -10.35 1.97
N GLY A 3 9.54 -10.28 1.40
CA GLY A 3 9.75 -10.54 -0.03
C GLY A 3 9.41 -11.98 -0.46
N VAL A 4 9.63 -12.96 0.41
CA VAL A 4 9.29 -14.37 0.15
C VAL A 4 7.79 -14.61 0.31
N ALA A 5 7.14 -13.94 1.28
CA ALA A 5 5.70 -14.00 1.46
C ALA A 5 4.94 -13.34 0.29
N VAL A 6 5.43 -12.20 -0.21
CA VAL A 6 4.87 -11.53 -1.39
C VAL A 6 5.10 -12.34 -2.65
N ALA A 7 6.28 -12.94 -2.83
CA ALA A 7 6.54 -13.85 -3.95
C ALA A 7 5.62 -15.08 -3.90
N GLY A 8 5.49 -15.72 -2.73
CA GLY A 8 4.61 -16.88 -2.54
C GLY A 8 3.12 -16.55 -2.70
N GLY A 9 2.67 -15.39 -2.20
CA GLY A 9 1.31 -14.88 -2.40
C GLY A 9 1.01 -14.56 -3.86
N GLY A 10 1.98 -13.98 -4.58
CA GLY A 10 1.88 -13.75 -6.02
C GLY A 10 1.74 -15.04 -6.84
N PHE A 11 2.44 -16.11 -6.46
CA PHE A 11 2.24 -17.45 -7.05
C PHE A 11 0.87 -18.05 -6.73
N GLY A 12 0.28 -17.69 -5.58
CA GLY A 12 -1.05 -18.09 -5.16
C GLY A 12 -2.20 -17.20 -5.65
N SER A 13 -1.96 -16.27 -6.58
CA SER A 13 -2.94 -15.27 -7.04
C SER A 13 -3.52 -14.39 -5.92
N ALA A 14 -2.78 -14.21 -4.83
CA ALA A 14 -3.14 -13.32 -3.73
C ALA A 14 -2.45 -11.97 -3.89
N SER A 15 -3.16 -10.89 -3.57
CA SER A 15 -2.60 -9.53 -3.52
C SER A 15 -1.41 -9.46 -2.56
N ALA A 16 -0.46 -8.55 -2.82
CA ALA A 16 0.70 -8.34 -1.97
C ALA A 16 0.26 -7.98 -0.54
N ASN A 17 0.25 -8.98 0.34
CA ASN A 17 -0.18 -8.82 1.72
C ASN A 17 1.02 -8.24 2.49
N THR A 18 1.03 -6.94 2.71
CA THR A 18 2.04 -6.32 3.57
C THR A 18 1.73 -6.71 5.01
N CYS A 19 2.49 -7.67 5.56
CA CYS A 19 2.40 -8.13 6.96
C CYS A 19 2.64 -7.01 8.00
N PHE A 20 2.82 -5.75 7.58
CA PHE A 20 3.12 -4.61 8.44
C PHE A 20 2.01 -4.32 9.46
N VAL A 21 0.75 -4.33 9.04
CA VAL A 21 -0.39 -4.01 9.95
C VAL A 21 -0.65 -5.14 10.96
N GLU A 22 -0.51 -6.40 10.52
CA GLU A 22 -0.78 -7.58 11.36
C GLU A 22 0.37 -7.84 12.35
N SER A 23 1.63 -7.64 11.95
CA SER A 23 2.77 -7.73 12.87
C SER A 23 2.81 -6.55 13.85
N THR A 24 2.40 -5.34 13.48
CA THR A 24 2.41 -4.19 14.41
C THR A 24 1.35 -4.33 15.51
N ALA A 25 0.16 -4.86 15.20
CA ALA A 25 -0.84 -5.17 16.22
C ALA A 25 -0.37 -6.29 17.18
N GLY A 26 0.22 -7.36 16.65
CA GLY A 26 0.72 -8.48 17.47
C GLY A 26 1.91 -8.13 18.37
N VAL A 27 2.79 -7.21 17.94
CA VAL A 27 3.91 -6.73 18.76
C VAL A 27 3.41 -5.85 19.93
N GLY A 28 2.31 -5.11 19.73
CA GLY A 28 1.66 -4.30 20.77
C GLY A 28 1.08 -5.12 21.93
N GLU A 29 0.64 -6.35 21.69
CA GLU A 29 0.14 -7.28 22.72
C GLU A 29 1.21 -8.24 23.28
N GLY A 30 2.48 -8.11 22.86
CA GLY A 30 3.60 -8.85 23.44
C GLY A 30 4.02 -10.14 22.71
N ALA A 31 3.63 -10.33 21.44
CA ALA A 31 4.10 -11.44 20.63
C ALA A 31 5.61 -11.31 20.31
N ARG A 32 6.48 -12.01 21.08
CA ARG A 32 7.94 -12.00 20.87
C ARG A 32 8.52 -13.24 20.18
N THR A 33 7.77 -14.34 20.05
CA THR A 33 8.36 -15.66 19.72
C THR A 33 7.99 -16.24 18.36
N GLY A 34 7.29 -15.51 17.48
CA GLY A 34 6.93 -15.97 16.12
C GLY A 34 5.92 -17.14 16.07
N LEU A 35 5.74 -17.87 17.18
CA LEU A 35 4.73 -18.93 17.35
C LEU A 35 3.31 -18.40 17.17
N ALA A 36 3.05 -17.16 17.60
CA ALA A 36 1.76 -16.50 17.41
C ALA A 36 1.39 -16.43 15.91
N ASN A 37 2.33 -16.05 15.04
CA ASN A 37 2.09 -15.97 13.60
C ASN A 37 1.84 -17.36 12.98
N VAL A 38 2.51 -18.41 13.45
CA VAL A 38 2.30 -19.78 12.96
C VAL A 38 0.94 -20.32 13.39
N VAL A 39 0.54 -20.07 14.64
CA VAL A 39 -0.76 -20.48 15.18
C VAL A 39 -1.89 -19.71 14.49
N THR A 40 -1.78 -18.39 14.33
CA THR A 40 -2.76 -17.58 13.59
C THR A 40 -2.85 -18.01 12.14
N GLY A 41 -1.72 -18.25 11.46
CA GLY A 41 -1.71 -18.77 10.08
C GLY A 41 -2.35 -20.16 9.96
N GLY A 42 -2.09 -21.06 10.92
CA GLY A 42 -2.71 -22.37 10.98
C GLY A 42 -4.23 -22.31 11.25
N LEU A 43 -4.67 -21.42 12.15
CA LEU A 43 -6.07 -21.14 12.40
C LEU A 43 -6.76 -20.53 11.18
N PHE A 44 -6.08 -19.68 10.42
CA PHE A 44 -6.60 -19.09 9.17
C PHE A 44 -6.77 -20.17 8.08
N LEU A 45 -5.83 -21.10 7.96
CA LEU A 45 -5.95 -22.27 7.07
C LEU A 45 -7.12 -23.17 7.47
N LEU A 46 -7.33 -23.39 8.78
CA LEU A 46 -8.50 -24.12 9.27
C LEU A 46 -9.79 -23.33 9.01
N ALA A 47 -9.77 -22.01 9.17
CA ALA A 47 -10.92 -21.14 8.89
C ALA A 47 -11.32 -21.17 7.40
N LEU A 48 -10.40 -21.43 6.47
CA LEU A 48 -10.75 -21.64 5.06
C LEU A 48 -11.72 -22.80 4.85
N VAL A 49 -11.62 -23.89 5.64
CA VAL A 49 -12.56 -25.01 5.60
C VAL A 49 -13.93 -24.62 6.19
N PHE A 50 -13.94 -23.69 7.15
CA PHE A 50 -15.15 -23.12 7.75
C PHE A 50 -15.66 -21.83 7.06
N THR A 51 -15.16 -21.48 5.87
CA THR A 51 -15.66 -20.35 5.07
C THR A 51 -17.20 -20.27 4.90
N PRO A 52 -17.99 -21.37 4.84
CA PRO A 52 -19.44 -21.23 4.79
C PRO A 52 -20.06 -20.57 6.05
N LEU A 53 -19.41 -20.66 7.22
CA LEU A 53 -19.86 -19.96 8.44
C LEU A 53 -19.51 -18.47 8.44
N ALA A 54 -18.43 -18.07 7.76
CA ALA A 54 -18.06 -16.64 7.63
C ALA A 54 -19.08 -15.84 6.81
N LYS A 55 -19.86 -16.49 5.94
CA LYS A 55 -20.96 -15.87 5.18
C LYS A 55 -22.19 -15.51 6.03
N VAL A 56 -22.27 -15.98 7.27
CA VAL A 56 -23.36 -15.66 8.21
C VAL A 56 -23.21 -14.26 8.79
N VAL A 57 -22.00 -13.67 8.75
CA VAL A 57 -21.77 -12.31 9.22
C VAL A 57 -22.43 -11.32 8.25
N PRO A 58 -23.42 -10.51 8.69
CA PRO A 58 -24.06 -9.53 7.83
C PRO A 58 -23.03 -8.51 7.35
N SER A 59 -22.99 -8.26 6.03
CA SER A 59 -22.09 -7.26 5.44
C SER A 59 -22.31 -5.86 6.01
N GLN A 60 -23.52 -5.57 6.51
CA GLN A 60 -23.83 -4.30 7.16
C GLN A 60 -23.06 -4.07 8.47
N ALA A 61 -22.65 -5.13 9.17
CA ALA A 61 -21.85 -5.03 10.40
C ALA A 61 -20.35 -4.83 10.11
N ALA A 62 -19.86 -5.30 8.96
CA ALA A 62 -18.46 -5.16 8.57
C ALA A 62 -18.12 -3.73 8.12
N THR A 63 -19.04 -3.04 7.44
CA THR A 63 -18.83 -1.67 6.94
C THR A 63 -18.41 -0.65 8.01
N PRO A 64 -19.12 -0.48 9.15
CA PRO A 64 -18.72 0.50 10.16
C PRO A 64 -17.37 0.16 10.79
N ALA A 65 -17.06 -1.14 10.97
CA ALA A 65 -15.77 -1.58 11.47
C ALA A 65 -14.64 -1.19 10.50
N LEU A 66 -14.83 -1.40 9.18
CA LEU A 66 -13.85 -1.02 8.16
C LEU A 66 -13.60 0.49 8.10
N VAL A 67 -14.63 1.32 8.31
CA VAL A 67 -14.48 2.78 8.37
C VAL A 67 -13.64 3.21 9.58
N VAL A 68 -13.91 2.65 10.76
CA VAL A 68 -13.15 2.96 11.97
C VAL A 68 -11.69 2.51 11.85
N VAL A 69 -11.45 1.31 11.32
CA VAL A 69 -10.09 0.81 11.08
C VAL A 69 -9.35 1.68 10.08
N GLY A 70 -9.98 2.05 8.96
CA GLY A 70 -9.40 2.95 7.97
C GLY A 70 -9.06 4.32 8.57
N PHE A 71 -9.95 4.87 9.39
CA PHE A 71 -9.71 6.12 10.11
C PHE A 71 -8.52 6.00 11.06
N LEU A 72 -8.42 4.93 11.86
CA LEU A 72 -7.32 4.72 12.81
C LEU A 72 -5.97 4.59 12.09
N ILE A 73 -5.92 3.83 10.99
CA ILE A 73 -4.72 3.68 10.17
C ILE A 73 -4.29 5.03 9.59
N MET A 74 -5.23 5.79 9.03
CA MET A 74 -4.93 7.11 8.47
C MET A 74 -4.44 8.08 9.55
N ALA A 75 -5.13 8.13 10.69
CA ALA A 75 -4.79 9.01 11.79
C ALA A 75 -3.41 8.73 12.41
N ALA A 76 -2.97 7.47 12.41
CA ALA A 76 -1.63 7.10 12.87
C ALA A 76 -0.55 7.53 11.87
N ASN A 77 -0.71 7.19 10.58
CA ASN A 77 0.32 7.42 9.57
C ASN A 77 0.45 8.89 9.15
N VAL A 78 -0.66 9.65 9.11
CA VAL A 78 -0.65 11.05 8.68
C VAL A 78 0.14 11.95 9.64
N LYS A 79 0.24 11.57 10.92
CA LYS A 79 1.00 12.30 11.94
C LYS A 79 2.51 12.13 11.81
N GLU A 80 2.96 11.04 11.21
CA GLU A 80 4.40 10.77 11.00
C GLU A 80 4.96 11.53 9.79
N ILE A 81 4.10 12.13 8.97
CA ILE A 81 4.52 12.93 7.82
C ILE A 81 5.09 14.26 8.31
N ASP A 82 6.31 14.59 7.88
CA ASP A 82 6.90 15.91 8.12
C ASP A 82 6.23 16.97 7.24
N TRP A 83 5.28 17.69 7.82
CA TRP A 83 4.54 18.76 7.17
C TRP A 83 5.34 20.06 7.01
N SER A 84 6.53 20.16 7.61
CA SER A 84 7.40 21.34 7.47
C SER A 84 8.19 21.32 6.15
N ASP A 85 8.44 20.13 5.59
CA ASP A 85 9.11 19.98 4.30
C ASP A 85 8.09 19.83 3.16
N SER A 86 7.88 20.90 2.39
CA SER A 86 7.00 20.92 1.21
C SER A 86 7.37 19.85 0.17
N THR A 87 8.64 19.43 0.12
CA THR A 87 9.11 18.38 -0.81
C THR A 87 8.58 16.99 -0.44
N ILE A 88 8.06 16.81 0.78
CA ILE A 88 7.46 15.56 1.29
C ILE A 88 5.95 15.74 1.46
N ALA A 89 5.52 16.87 2.02
CA ALA A 89 4.11 17.15 2.30
C ALA A 89 3.25 17.21 1.01
N ILE A 90 3.75 17.87 -0.04
CA ILE A 90 3.00 18.00 -1.31
C ILE A 90 2.79 16.62 -1.97
N PRO A 91 3.82 15.78 -2.18
CA PRO A 91 3.63 14.44 -2.72
C PRO A 91 2.70 13.56 -1.87
N ALA A 92 2.82 13.62 -0.54
CA ALA A 92 1.99 12.82 0.35
C ALA A 92 0.52 13.23 0.25
N PHE A 93 0.24 14.53 0.25
CA PHE A 93 -1.10 15.07 0.04
C PHE A 93 -1.67 14.69 -1.33
N LEU A 94 -0.86 14.82 -2.37
CA LEU A 94 -1.26 14.46 -3.73
C LEU A 94 -1.59 12.96 -3.82
N THR A 95 -0.80 12.10 -3.19
CA THR A 95 -1.07 10.65 -3.11
C THR A 95 -2.42 10.36 -2.46
N MET A 96 -2.68 10.97 -1.29
CA MET A 96 -3.90 10.75 -0.51
C MET A 96 -5.17 11.14 -1.27
N ILE A 97 -5.11 12.21 -2.07
CA ILE A 97 -6.25 12.65 -2.88
C ILE A 97 -6.35 11.87 -4.19
N SER A 98 -5.23 11.57 -4.84
CA SER A 98 -5.24 10.90 -6.14
C SER A 98 -5.86 9.50 -6.10
N MET A 99 -5.70 8.77 -4.99
CA MET A 99 -6.27 7.42 -4.83
C MET A 99 -7.80 7.37 -4.93
N PRO A 100 -8.58 8.11 -4.09
CA PRO A 100 -10.03 8.12 -4.19
C PRO A 100 -10.52 8.78 -5.48
N PHE A 101 -9.84 9.81 -5.98
CA PHE A 101 -10.25 10.47 -7.24
C PHE A 101 -10.06 9.57 -8.47
N THR A 102 -9.02 8.74 -8.49
CA THR A 102 -8.80 7.81 -9.61
C THR A 102 -9.46 6.45 -9.40
N TYR A 103 -10.09 6.20 -8.24
CA TYR A 103 -10.56 4.87 -7.83
C TYR A 103 -9.48 3.77 -7.97
N SER A 104 -8.19 4.15 -7.91
CA SER A 104 -7.05 3.27 -8.17
C SER A 104 -5.91 3.60 -7.23
N ILE A 105 -5.57 2.63 -6.37
CA ILE A 105 -4.45 2.73 -5.43
C ILE A 105 -3.14 2.86 -6.22
N THR A 106 -2.97 2.05 -7.27
CA THR A 106 -1.77 2.05 -8.12
C THR A 106 -1.54 3.41 -8.76
N ASN A 107 -2.59 4.03 -9.28
CA ASN A 107 -2.48 5.34 -9.92
C ASN A 107 -2.12 6.44 -8.91
N GLY A 108 -2.73 6.39 -7.72
CA GLY A 108 -2.45 7.34 -6.65
C GLY A 108 -1.02 7.23 -6.13
N ILE A 109 -0.52 6.02 -5.89
CA ILE A 109 0.89 5.78 -5.49
C ILE A 109 1.84 6.27 -6.58
N GLY A 110 1.55 5.93 -7.84
CA GLY A 110 2.39 6.33 -8.97
C GLY A 110 2.52 7.84 -9.10
N LEU A 111 1.41 8.58 -9.03
CA LEU A 111 1.41 10.05 -9.04
C LEU A 111 2.17 10.63 -7.83
N GLY A 112 2.01 10.04 -6.66
CA GLY A 112 2.73 10.40 -5.45
C GLY A 112 4.25 10.28 -5.59
N VAL A 113 4.72 9.11 -6.03
CA VAL A 113 6.14 8.82 -6.23
C VAL A 113 6.74 9.74 -7.30
N LEU A 114 6.03 9.95 -8.41
CA LEU A 114 6.49 10.86 -9.47
C LEU A 114 6.57 12.30 -8.97
N SER A 115 5.55 12.78 -8.24
CA SER A 115 5.56 14.11 -7.63
C SER A 115 6.74 14.29 -6.67
N PHE A 116 7.02 13.29 -5.83
CA PHE A 116 8.17 13.30 -4.92
C PHE A 116 9.50 13.41 -5.67
N LEU A 117 9.70 12.58 -6.70
CA LEU A 117 10.91 12.62 -7.52
C LEU A 117 11.06 13.96 -8.23
N LEU A 118 9.98 14.47 -8.83
CA LEU A 118 9.99 15.76 -9.52
C LEU A 118 10.36 16.91 -8.57
N LEU A 119 9.78 16.96 -7.37
CA LEU A 119 10.07 18.00 -6.39
C LEU A 119 11.49 17.89 -5.82
N ARG A 120 11.99 16.67 -5.57
CA ARG A 120 13.37 16.45 -5.14
C ARG A 120 14.39 16.81 -6.21
N ILE A 121 14.06 16.58 -7.48
CA ILE A 121 14.87 17.03 -8.63
C ILE A 121 14.84 18.56 -8.74
N ALA A 122 13.66 19.17 -8.66
CA ALA A 122 13.48 20.62 -8.78
C ALA A 122 14.19 21.40 -7.65
N THR A 123 14.18 20.86 -6.43
CA THR A 123 14.88 21.44 -5.26
C THR A 123 16.38 21.11 -5.22
N ARG A 124 16.93 20.45 -6.26
CA ARG A 124 18.32 19.98 -6.37
C ARG A 124 18.76 19.02 -5.25
N ARG A 125 17.82 18.41 -4.53
CA ARG A 125 18.07 17.39 -3.50
C ARG A 125 18.03 15.97 -4.09
N THR A 126 18.61 15.78 -5.27
CA THR A 126 18.57 14.49 -5.99
C THR A 126 19.36 13.38 -5.29
N ARG A 127 20.37 13.74 -4.49
CA ARG A 127 21.18 12.78 -3.71
C ARG A 127 20.42 12.10 -2.58
N GLU A 128 19.31 12.67 -2.14
CA GLU A 128 18.46 12.08 -1.09
C GLU A 128 17.48 11.06 -1.64
N ILE A 129 17.44 10.87 -2.97
CA ILE A 129 16.59 9.88 -3.62
C ILE A 129 17.31 8.52 -3.56
N PRO A 130 16.80 7.53 -2.82
CA PRO A 130 17.35 6.19 -2.88
C PRO A 130 17.15 5.61 -4.28
N TRP A 131 18.19 4.94 -4.80
CA TRP A 131 18.22 4.46 -6.19
C TRP A 131 17.00 3.60 -6.56
N LEU A 132 16.51 2.80 -5.60
CA LEU A 132 15.36 1.91 -5.78
C LEU A 132 14.07 2.72 -5.99
N LEU A 133 13.87 3.82 -5.26
CA LEU A 133 12.73 4.70 -5.45
C LEU A 133 12.80 5.40 -6.81
N GLY A 134 14.01 5.75 -7.26
CA GLY A 134 14.24 6.24 -8.62
C GLY A 134 13.86 5.21 -9.69
N ALA A 135 14.25 3.95 -9.51
CA ALA A 135 13.92 2.86 -10.43
C ALA A 135 12.39 2.58 -10.47
N VAL A 136 11.74 2.54 -9.31
CA VAL A 136 10.28 2.39 -9.21
C VAL A 136 9.56 3.56 -9.86
N GLY A 137 10.03 4.79 -9.62
CA GLY A 137 9.48 5.98 -10.26
C GLY A 137 9.65 5.96 -11.78
N LEU A 138 10.78 5.45 -12.29
CA LEU A 138 10.97 5.26 -13.73
C LEU A 138 9.97 4.24 -14.31
N CYS A 139 9.72 3.12 -13.61
CA CYS A 139 8.68 2.17 -13.99
C CYS A 139 7.28 2.82 -14.04
N PHE A 140 6.92 3.63 -13.03
CA PHE A 140 5.66 4.37 -13.05
C PHE A 140 5.60 5.40 -14.16
N LEU A 141 6.71 6.08 -14.45
CA LEU A 141 6.80 7.02 -15.56
C LEU A 141 6.54 6.32 -16.90
N VAL A 142 7.13 5.15 -17.12
CA VAL A 142 6.85 4.32 -18.30
C VAL A 142 5.40 3.86 -18.33
N TYR A 143 4.85 3.37 -17.21
CA TYR A 143 3.45 2.96 -17.10
C TYR A 143 2.48 4.09 -17.48
N PHE A 144 2.72 5.31 -17.00
CA PHE A 144 1.91 6.48 -17.33
C PHE A 144 2.13 7.00 -18.75
N LEU A 145 3.30 6.80 -19.34
CA LEU A 145 3.58 7.20 -20.72
C LEU A 145 3.08 6.19 -21.75
N LEU A 146 2.97 4.90 -21.41
CA LEU A 146 2.44 3.88 -22.32
C LEU A 146 1.02 4.21 -22.78
N ASN A 147 0.12 4.56 -21.86
CA ASN A 147 -1.26 4.95 -22.17
C ASN A 147 -1.38 6.09 -23.21
N PRO A 148 -0.77 7.28 -23.02
CA PRO A 148 -0.81 8.36 -23.99
C PRO A 148 -0.03 8.04 -25.27
N ILE A 149 1.00 7.21 -25.21
CA ILE A 149 1.75 6.78 -26.41
C ILE A 149 0.90 5.82 -27.27
N GLU A 150 0.18 4.87 -26.67
CA GLU A 150 -0.76 3.99 -27.38
C GLU A 150 -1.92 4.78 -27.99
N GLN A 151 -2.44 5.77 -27.27
CA GLN A 151 -3.45 6.71 -27.78
C GLN A 151 -2.91 7.59 -28.92
N ALA A 152 -1.64 8.02 -28.87
CA ALA A 152 -1.00 8.78 -29.94
C ALA A 152 -0.62 7.93 -31.15
N LEU A 153 -0.36 6.63 -30.96
CA LEU A 153 -0.03 5.67 -32.02
C LEU A 153 -1.25 4.93 -32.59
N GLY A 154 -2.45 5.15 -32.02
CA GLY A 154 -3.71 4.61 -32.55
C GLY A 154 -3.86 3.09 -32.42
N VAL A 155 -3.09 2.44 -31.53
CA VAL A 155 -3.22 1.02 -31.25
C VAL A 155 -4.07 0.89 -29.98
N SER A 156 -5.36 0.63 -30.18
CA SER A 156 -6.36 0.42 -29.11
C SER A 156 -6.38 -1.03 -28.65
#